data_AF-A0AAW4MRU2-F1
#
_entry.id   AF-A0AAW4MRU2-F1
#
_cell.length_a   1.000
_cell.length_b   1.000
_cell.length_c   1.000
_cell.angle_alpha   90.00
_cell.angle_beta   90.00
_cell.angle_gamma   90.00
#
_symmetry.space_group_name_H-M   'P 1'
#
loop_
_entity.id
_entity.type
_entity.pdbx_description
1 polymer ?
#
loop_
_entity_poly.entity_id
_entity_poly.type
_entity_poly.pdbx_seq_one_letter_code
_entity_poly.pdbx_strand_id
1 'polypeptide(L)'
;MAKSEFANMTPEERRENGRKGGLASVKARREKKAMKDNLASLLSMSLKSGKIADVDTIKNFAALNGKNVTVQDAILIKQVQKAMKGDTKAAEFIRDLSGNKPGSSLDIKSNGQIVIIDDIE
;
A
#
# COMPACT_ATOMS: atom_id res chain seq x y z
N MET A 1 -0.36 34.53 2.70
CA MET A 1 -1.75 35.01 2.66
C MET A 1 -2.55 34.13 1.72
N ALA A 2 -3.31 33.15 2.24
CA ALA A 2 -4.22 32.30 1.44
C ALA A 2 -5.58 32.08 2.14
N LYS A 3 -5.78 32.70 3.31
CA LYS A 3 -7.03 32.58 4.08
C LYS A 3 -8.16 33.46 3.54
N SER A 4 -7.88 34.41 2.63
CA SER A 4 -8.86 35.42 2.19
C SER A 4 -9.73 35.00 1.00
N GLU A 5 -9.30 34.04 0.17
CA GLU A 5 -10.09 33.69 -1.03
C GLU A 5 -11.30 32.79 -0.70
N PHE A 6 -11.15 31.80 0.18
CA PHE A 6 -12.27 30.92 0.55
C PHE A 6 -13.31 31.61 1.45
N ALA A 7 -12.90 32.61 2.23
CA ALA A 7 -13.79 33.36 3.12
C ALA A 7 -14.75 34.28 2.34
N ASN A 8 -14.36 34.71 1.13
CA ASN A 8 -15.14 35.61 0.27
C ASN A 8 -15.93 34.88 -0.82
N MET A 9 -15.84 33.54 -0.91
CA MET A 9 -16.59 32.74 -1.89
C MET A 9 -18.05 32.57 -1.49
N THR A 10 -18.93 32.70 -2.48
CA THR A 10 -20.35 32.38 -2.35
C THR A 10 -20.55 30.91 -1.97
N PRO A 11 -21.68 30.55 -1.33
CA PRO A 11 -22.03 29.17 -1.05
C PRO A 11 -22.02 28.27 -2.30
N GLU A 12 -22.36 28.81 -3.47
CA GLU A 12 -22.37 28.10 -4.75
C GLU A 12 -20.97 27.80 -5.25
N GLU A 13 -20.06 28.77 -5.23
CA GLU A 13 -18.66 28.58 -5.61
C GLU A 13 -17.95 27.55 -4.71
N ARG A 14 -18.23 27.57 -3.39
CA ARG A 14 -17.71 26.58 -2.46
C ARG A 14 -18.21 25.17 -2.77
N ARG A 15 -19.50 25.02 -3.10
CA ARG A 15 -20.08 23.73 -3.51
C ARG A 15 -19.46 23.22 -4.80
N GLU A 16 -19.31 24.09 -5.79
CA GLU A 16 -18.73 23.72 -7.09
C GLU A 16 -17.25 23.32 -6.96
N ASN A 17 -16.48 24.05 -6.14
CA ASN A 17 -15.10 23.68 -5.83
C ASN A 17 -15.01 22.35 -5.07
N GLY A 18 -15.91 22.10 -4.10
CA GLY A 18 -16.01 20.83 -3.40
C GLY A 18 -16.34 19.67 -4.35
N ARG A 19 -17.27 19.87 -5.29
CA ARG A 19 -17.62 18.89 -6.33
C ARG A 19 -16.42 18.58 -7.23
N LYS A 20 -15.72 19.61 -7.73
CA LYS A 20 -14.51 19.45 -8.53
C LYS A 20 -13.41 18.69 -7.77
N GLY A 21 -13.19 19.03 -6.50
CA GLY A 21 -12.25 18.33 -5.63
C GLY A 21 -12.63 16.87 -5.39
N GLY A 22 -13.91 16.58 -5.16
CA GLY A 22 -14.43 15.23 -5.01
C GLY A 22 -14.22 14.38 -6.28
N LEU A 23 -14.54 14.93 -7.46
CA LEU A 23 -14.33 14.27 -8.74
C LEU A 23 -12.84 14.00 -9.02
N ALA A 24 -11.98 14.98 -8.76
CA ALA A 24 -10.54 14.82 -8.91
C ALA A 24 -10.00 13.73 -7.95
N SER A 25 -10.47 13.71 -6.70
CA SER A 25 -10.11 12.68 -5.73
C SER A 25 -10.55 11.29 -6.17
N VAL A 26 -11.79 11.14 -6.66
CA VAL A 26 -12.30 9.86 -7.16
C VAL A 26 -11.49 9.38 -8.37
N LYS A 27 -11.17 10.27 -9.31
CA LYS A 27 -10.32 9.94 -10.46
C LYS A 27 -8.95 9.43 -9.99
N ALA A 28 -8.27 10.17 -9.10
CA ALA A 28 -6.97 9.77 -8.55
C ALA A 28 -7.05 8.43 -7.79
N ARG A 29 -8.13 8.19 -7.03
CA ARG A 29 -8.34 6.91 -6.33
C ARG A 29 -8.52 5.74 -7.31
N ARG A 30 -9.25 5.94 -8.40
CA ARG A 30 -9.44 4.92 -9.47
C ARG A 30 -8.11 4.61 -10.16
N GLU A 31 -7.34 5.62 -10.54
CA GLU A 31 -6.01 5.45 -11.13
C GLU A 31 -5.07 4.69 -10.19
N LYS A 32 -5.06 5.04 -8.90
CA LYS A 32 -4.26 4.33 -7.89
C LYS A 32 -4.69 2.87 -7.73
N LYS A 33 -5.98 2.57 -7.81
CA LYS A 33 -6.48 1.18 -7.78
C LYS A 33 -5.99 0.40 -9.00
N ALA A 34 -6.19 0.94 -10.20
CA ALA A 34 -5.71 0.29 -11.43
C ALA A 34 -4.20 0.03 -11.41
N MET A 35 -3.41 0.99 -10.90
CA MET A 35 -1.97 0.81 -10.74
C MET A 35 -1.62 -0.31 -9.74
N LYS A 36 -2.34 -0.41 -8.62
CA LYS A 36 -2.15 -1.50 -7.64
C LYS A 36 -2.46 -2.86 -8.26
N ASP A 37 -3.55 -2.96 -9.02
CA ASP A 37 -3.97 -4.21 -9.65
C ASP A 37 -2.95 -4.65 -10.72
N ASN A 38 -2.44 -3.70 -11.52
CA ASN A 38 -1.37 -3.96 -12.48
C ASN A 38 -0.06 -4.39 -11.78
N LEU A 39 0.32 -3.70 -10.70
CA LEU A 39 1.52 -4.06 -9.94
C LEU A 39 1.39 -5.46 -9.33
N ALA A 40 0.24 -5.81 -8.76
CA ALA A 40 -0.01 -7.15 -8.23
C ALA A 40 0.15 -8.22 -9.32
N SER A 41 -0.33 -7.92 -10.54
CA SER A 41 -0.17 -8.81 -11.69
C SER A 41 1.30 -8.99 -12.04
N LEU A 42 2.07 -7.91 -12.16
CA LEU A 42 3.51 -7.96 -12.43
C LEU A 42 4.29 -8.74 -11.36
N LEU A 43 3.94 -8.54 -10.09
CA LEU A 43 4.58 -9.23 -8.96
C LEU A 43 4.32 -10.73 -8.96
N SER A 44 3.16 -11.17 -9.44
CA SER A 44 2.78 -12.59 -9.55
C SER A 44 3.39 -13.34 -10.72
N MET A 45 4.01 -12.64 -11.68
CA MET A 45 4.62 -13.25 -12.86
C MET A 45 5.87 -14.06 -12.49
N SER A 46 6.13 -15.13 -13.23
CA SER A 46 7.38 -15.90 -13.13
C SER A 46 8.57 -15.15 -13.73
N LEU A 47 9.75 -15.24 -13.11
CA LEU A 47 10.97 -14.60 -13.62
C LEU A 47 11.51 -15.23 -14.92
N LYS A 48 11.29 -16.54 -15.09
CA LYS A 48 11.69 -17.30 -16.28
C LYS A 48 10.47 -18.00 -16.85
N SER A 49 10.56 -18.38 -18.11
CA SER A 49 9.56 -19.28 -18.71
C SER A 49 9.58 -20.65 -18.02
N GLY A 50 8.40 -21.26 -17.85
CA GLY A 50 8.25 -22.60 -17.27
C GLY A 50 7.65 -22.60 -15.87
N LYS A 51 7.62 -23.78 -15.23
CA LYS A 51 6.98 -23.96 -13.92
C LYS A 51 7.68 -23.14 -12.83
N ILE A 52 6.90 -22.45 -12.02
CA ILE A 52 7.37 -21.82 -10.79
C ILE A 52 7.68 -22.93 -9.79
N ALA A 53 8.83 -22.83 -9.13
CA ALA A 53 9.20 -23.74 -8.08
C ALA A 53 8.34 -23.51 -6.84
N ASP A 54 7.89 -24.60 -6.24
CA ASP A 54 7.21 -24.55 -4.97
C ASP A 54 8.19 -24.11 -3.87
N VAL A 55 7.89 -22.97 -3.24
CA VAL A 55 8.73 -22.35 -2.22
C VAL A 55 8.82 -23.24 -0.98
N ASP A 56 7.79 -24.03 -0.67
CA ASP A 56 7.76 -24.93 0.49
C ASP A 56 8.75 -26.09 0.34
N THR A 57 9.14 -26.42 -0.90
CA THR A 57 10.17 -27.43 -1.18
C THR A 57 11.60 -26.91 -0.97
N ILE A 58 11.76 -25.61 -0.69
CA ILE A 58 13.06 -24.94 -0.60
C ILE A 58 13.52 -24.93 0.85
N LYS A 59 14.29 -25.96 1.23
CA LYS A 59 14.75 -26.17 2.61
C LYS A 59 15.76 -25.12 3.11
N ASN A 60 16.46 -24.44 2.21
CA ASN A 60 17.45 -23.43 2.58
C ASN A 60 17.64 -22.38 1.48
N PHE A 61 18.20 -21.24 1.86
CA PHE A 61 18.37 -20.09 0.97
C PHE A 61 19.33 -20.36 -0.20
N ALA A 62 20.33 -21.23 -0.01
CA ALA A 62 21.26 -21.62 -1.08
C ALA A 62 20.55 -22.42 -2.19
N ALA A 63 19.52 -23.21 -1.85
CA ALA A 63 18.72 -23.98 -2.78
C ALA A 63 17.77 -23.13 -3.67
N LEU A 64 17.74 -21.81 -3.47
CA LEU A 64 17.05 -20.87 -4.36
C LEU A 64 17.80 -20.63 -5.67
N ASN A 65 19.12 -20.89 -5.69
CA ASN A 65 19.93 -20.65 -6.88
C ASN A 65 19.46 -21.52 -8.05
N GLY A 66 19.02 -20.87 -9.13
CA GLY A 66 18.59 -21.53 -10.37
C GLY A 66 17.10 -21.83 -10.46
N LYS A 67 16.33 -21.75 -9.35
CA LYS A 67 14.89 -21.97 -9.38
C LYS A 67 14.14 -20.79 -10.01
N ASN A 68 13.04 -21.11 -10.70
CA ASN A 68 12.13 -20.10 -11.22
C ASN A 68 11.13 -19.73 -10.11
N VAL A 69 11.06 -18.45 -9.76
CA VAL A 69 10.18 -17.92 -8.70
C VAL A 69 9.42 -16.72 -9.23
N THR A 70 8.44 -16.23 -8.47
CA THR A 70 7.73 -15.00 -8.86
C THR A 70 8.65 -13.78 -8.75
N VAL A 71 8.30 -12.70 -9.44
CA VAL A 71 9.00 -11.40 -9.29
C VAL A 71 8.97 -10.94 -7.83
N GLN A 72 7.84 -11.13 -7.14
CA GLN A 72 7.70 -10.81 -5.73
C GLN A 72 8.71 -11.57 -4.86
N ASP A 73 8.78 -12.89 -5.01
CA ASP A 73 9.70 -13.72 -4.23
C ASP A 73 11.15 -13.31 -4.47
N ALA A 74 11.50 -13.04 -5.73
CA ALA A 74 12.84 -12.62 -6.09
C ALA A 74 13.25 -11.30 -5.45
N ILE A 75 12.32 -10.32 -5.38
CA ILE A 75 12.57 -9.05 -4.69
C ILE A 75 12.83 -9.32 -3.21
N LEU A 76 12.01 -10.12 -2.54
CA LEU A 76 12.18 -10.45 -1.12
C LEU A 76 13.51 -11.15 -0.86
N ILE A 77 13.86 -12.15 -1.67
CA ILE A 77 15.15 -12.85 -1.64
C ILE A 77 16.31 -11.86 -1.77
N LYS A 78 16.23 -10.90 -2.71
CA LYS A 78 17.27 -9.88 -2.89
C LYS A 78 17.37 -8.93 -1.69
N GLN A 79 16.25 -8.56 -1.09
CA GLN A 79 16.26 -7.74 0.12
C GLN A 79 16.89 -8.47 1.30
N VAL A 80 16.61 -9.76 1.48
CA VAL A 80 17.28 -10.60 2.48
C VAL A 80 18.78 -10.68 2.22
N GLN A 81 19.20 -10.93 0.97
CA GLN A 81 20.63 -10.95 0.59
C GLN A 81 21.34 -9.63 0.89
N LYS A 82 20.67 -8.49 0.64
CA LYS A 82 21.21 -7.16 0.95
C LYS A 82 21.33 -6.93 2.45
N ALA A 83 20.30 -7.27 3.22
CA ALA A 83 20.31 -7.13 4.67
C ALA A 83 21.42 -7.97 5.31
N MET A 84 21.60 -9.23 4.85
CA MET A 84 22.70 -10.09 5.29
C MET A 84 24.10 -9.50 5.03
N LYS A 85 24.23 -8.62 4.04
CA LYS A 85 25.47 -7.90 3.72
C LYS A 85 25.61 -6.57 4.48
N GLY A 86 24.72 -6.28 5.42
CA GLY A 86 24.77 -5.07 6.24
C GLY A 86 23.98 -3.88 5.69
N ASP A 87 23.16 -4.04 4.65
CA ASP A 87 22.25 -2.98 4.18
C ASP A 87 21.13 -2.76 5.21
N THR A 88 21.27 -1.70 6.02
CA THR A 88 20.34 -1.37 7.11
C THR A 88 18.95 -0.99 6.60
N LYS A 89 18.83 -0.43 5.40
CA LYS A 89 17.53 -0.12 4.79
C LYS A 89 16.81 -1.38 4.36
N ALA A 90 17.54 -2.36 3.82
CA ALA A 90 16.97 -3.66 3.51
C ALA A 90 16.54 -4.39 4.80
N ALA A 91 17.33 -4.30 5.88
CA ALA A 91 16.96 -4.85 7.18
C ALA A 91 15.69 -4.17 7.76
N GLU A 92 15.58 -2.85 7.64
CA GLU A 92 14.37 -2.10 8.01
C GLU A 92 13.15 -2.52 7.18
N PHE A 93 13.30 -2.66 5.86
CA PHE A 93 12.22 -3.15 4.99
C PHE A 93 11.71 -4.54 5.43
N ILE A 94 12.61 -5.45 5.76
CA ILE A 94 12.26 -6.80 6.25
C ILE A 94 11.57 -6.72 7.62
N ARG A 95 12.11 -5.90 8.54
CA ARG A 95 11.51 -5.65 9.86
C ARG A 95 10.06 -5.18 9.71
N ASP A 96 9.84 -4.16 8.90
CA ASP A 96 8.52 -3.58 8.67
C ASP A 96 7.56 -4.59 8.02
N LEU A 97 8.03 -5.39 7.06
CA LEU A 97 7.24 -6.44 6.43
C LEU A 97 6.87 -7.57 7.42
N SER A 98 7.74 -7.88 8.38
CA SER A 98 7.49 -8.87 9.43
C SER A 98 6.54 -8.38 10.54
N GLY A 99 5.97 -7.18 10.41
CA GLY A 99 5.06 -6.59 11.40
C GLY A 99 5.76 -5.96 12.62
N ASN A 100 7.10 -5.96 12.65
CA ASN A 100 7.90 -5.42 13.75
C ASN A 100 8.20 -3.92 13.58
N LYS A 101 7.32 -3.19 12.90
CA LYS A 101 7.51 -1.75 12.67
C LYS A 101 7.33 -0.99 14.00
N PRO A 102 8.33 -0.23 14.47
CA PRO A 102 8.20 0.56 15.68
C PRO A 102 7.11 1.64 15.48
N GLY A 103 6.11 1.65 16.37
CA GLY A 103 5.12 2.74 16.46
C GLY A 103 3.86 2.64 15.59
N SER A 104 3.57 1.50 14.94
CA SER A 104 2.30 1.34 14.19
C SER A 104 1.20 0.66 15.02
N SER A 105 0.78 1.29 16.12
CA SER A 105 -0.49 0.98 16.79
C SER A 105 -1.43 2.17 16.58
N LEU A 106 -2.11 2.21 15.42
CA LEU A 106 -3.34 2.97 15.25
C LEU A 106 -4.48 1.96 15.15
N ASP A 107 -4.77 1.32 16.28
CA ASP A 107 -6.00 0.55 16.48
C ASP A 107 -7.18 1.53 16.59
N ILE A 108 -7.60 2.10 15.46
CA ILE A 108 -8.89 2.79 15.39
C ILE A 108 -9.96 1.70 15.32
N LYS A 109 -10.31 1.12 16.48
CA LYS A 109 -11.55 0.36 16.64
C LYS A 109 -12.71 1.34 16.54
N SER A 110 -13.17 1.60 15.31
CA SER A 110 -14.38 2.37 15.04
C SER A 110 -15.62 1.55 15.43
N ASN A 111 -15.86 1.41 16.74
CA ASN A 111 -17.12 0.89 17.29
C ASN A 111 -18.02 2.04 17.78
N GLY A 112 -17.97 3.19 17.10
CA GLY A 112 -18.89 4.29 17.35
C GLY A 112 -20.25 4.00 16.72
N GLN A 113 -21.13 3.35 17.47
CA GLN A 113 -22.56 3.32 17.15
C GLN A 113 -23.07 4.77 17.25
N ILE A 114 -23.26 5.43 16.10
CA ILE A 114 -23.88 6.77 16.06
C ILE A 114 -25.37 6.56 16.32
N VAL A 115 -25.82 6.92 17.52
CA VAL A 115 -27.24 7.08 17.83
C VAL A 115 -27.60 8.53 17.51
N ILE A 116 -28.39 8.72 16.46
CA ILE A 116 -29.04 10.02 16.19
C ILE A 116 -30.26 10.05 17.09
N ILE A 117 -30.22 10.89 18.12
CA ILE A 117 -31.40 11.23 18.91
C ILE A 117 -32.00 12.45 18.22
N ASP A 118 -33.14 12.26 17.57
CA ASP A 118 -33.92 13.33 16.96
C ASP A 118 -34.94 13.77 18.00
N ASP A 119 -34.55 14.65 18.92
CA ASP A 119 -35.45 15.25 19.90
C ASP A 119 -35.35 16.78 19.79
N ILE A 120 -36.23 17.35 18.97
CA ILE A 120 -36.72 18.72 19.14
C ILE A 120 -38.25 18.65 19.03
N GLU A 121 -38.92 18.58 20.18
CA GLU A 121 -40.27 19.15 20.35
C GLU A 121 -40.18 20.66 20.58
#